data_AF-A0A925UQ26-F1
#
_entry.id   AF-A0A925UQ26-F1
#
_cell.length_a   1.000
_cell.length_b   1.000
_cell.length_c   1.000
_cell.angle_alpha   90.00
_cell.angle_beta   90.00
_cell.angle_gamma   90.00
#
_symmetry.space_group_name_H-M   'P 1'
#
loop_
_entity.id
_entity.type
_entity.pdbx_description
1 polymer ?
#
loop_
_entity_poly.entity_id
_entity_poly.type
_entity_poly.pdbx_seq_one_letter_code
_entity_poly.pdbx_strand_id
1 'polypeptide(L)'
;MYKKFILLISILLLILTGCSNENIISNPPSLKPKAKQLVLKVAKLYNESNPEISYLNETETVGPEHIKMYRVELKGDFHNNNLMATHISLSVYADGTRVWAIEAFDDNDKPTIWKETIDGSNF
;
A
#
# COMPACT_ATOMS: atom_id res chain seq x y z
N MET A 1 -48.84 33.59 24.36
CA MET A 1 -47.41 33.22 24.48
C MET A 1 -47.03 31.90 23.81
N TYR A 2 -47.82 31.35 22.86
CA TYR A 2 -47.51 30.05 22.21
C TYR A 2 -46.97 30.16 20.76
N LYS A 3 -47.10 31.34 20.11
CA LYS A 3 -46.71 31.52 18.70
C LYS A 3 -45.19 31.60 18.45
N LYS A 4 -44.38 31.96 19.45
CA LYS A 4 -42.91 32.07 19.32
C LYS A 4 -42.18 30.72 19.52
N PHE A 5 -42.81 29.75 20.18
CA PHE A 5 -42.21 28.45 20.45
C PHE A 5 -42.27 27.50 19.25
N ILE A 6 -43.28 27.62 18.39
CA ILE A 6 -43.44 26.75 17.22
C ILE A 6 -42.39 27.07 16.14
N LEU A 7 -41.93 28.32 16.06
CA LEU A 7 -40.99 28.75 15.01
C LEU A 7 -39.54 28.31 15.29
N LEU A 8 -39.19 28.05 16.55
CA LEU A 8 -37.86 27.58 16.95
C LEU A 8 -37.64 26.07 16.71
N ILE A 9 -38.72 25.28 16.65
CA ILE A 9 -38.64 23.83 16.40
C ILE A 9 -38.37 23.56 14.91
N SER A 10 -38.88 24.40 14.00
CA SER A 10 -38.69 24.23 12.55
C SER A 10 -37.26 24.49 12.08
N ILE A 11 -36.48 25.30 12.80
CA ILE A 11 -35.09 25.61 12.45
C ILE A 11 -34.12 24.51 12.92
N LEU A 12 -34.47 23.78 13.99
CA LEU A 12 -33.62 22.71 14.53
C LEU A 12 -33.66 21.42 13.68
N LEU A 13 -34.71 21.22 12.87
CA LEU A 13 -34.86 20.06 11.99
C LEU A 13 -34.08 20.15 10.67
N LEU A 14 -33.60 21.33 10.29
CA LEU A 14 -32.84 21.54 9.04
C LEU A 14 -31.34 21.25 9.15
N ILE A 15 -30.82 21.01 10.37
CA ILE A 15 -29.38 20.76 10.62
C ILE A 15 -29.06 19.26 10.69
N LEU A 16 -30.07 18.38 10.60
CA LEU A 16 -29.90 16.92 10.74
C LEU A 16 -29.80 16.17 9.40
N THR A 17 -29.92 16.85 8.27
CA THR A 17 -29.80 16.23 6.94
C THR A 17 -28.61 16.84 6.21
N GLY A 18 -27.43 16.21 6.31
CA GLY A 18 -26.33 16.67 5.48
C GLY A 18 -24.91 16.14 5.69
N CYS A 19 -24.64 15.20 6.60
CA CYS A 19 -23.46 14.35 6.39
C CYS A 19 -23.87 13.25 5.40
N SER A 20 -24.01 13.64 4.14
CA SER A 20 -23.98 12.67 3.04
C SER A 20 -22.59 12.04 3.09
N ASN A 21 -22.49 10.93 3.80
CA ASN A 21 -21.31 10.09 3.77
C ASN A 21 -21.30 9.49 2.36
N GLU A 22 -20.70 10.21 1.41
CA GLU A 22 -20.28 9.64 0.15
C GLU A 22 -19.42 8.44 0.50
N ASN A 23 -20.02 7.25 0.47
CA ASN A 23 -19.27 6.03 0.30
C ASN A 23 -18.63 6.14 -1.08
N ILE A 24 -17.47 6.80 -1.12
CA ILE A 24 -16.56 6.73 -2.24
C ILE A 24 -16.20 5.24 -2.32
N ILE A 25 -16.88 4.52 -3.22
CA ILE A 25 -16.48 3.20 -3.65
C ILE A 25 -15.17 3.41 -4.41
N SER A 26 -14.08 3.59 -3.66
CA SER A 26 -12.75 3.57 -4.20
C SER A 26 -12.49 2.12 -4.58
N ASN A 27 -12.26 1.88 -5.87
CA ASN A 27 -11.73 0.57 -6.28
C ASN A 27 -10.44 0.34 -5.48
N PRO A 28 -10.22 -0.87 -4.95
CA PRO A 28 -8.97 -1.16 -4.27
C PRO A 28 -7.81 -0.85 -5.23
N PRO A 29 -6.71 -0.29 -4.72
CA PRO A 29 -5.55 0.02 -5.56
C PRO A 29 -5.12 -1.24 -6.30
N SER A 30 -4.71 -1.08 -7.56
CA SER A 30 -4.18 -2.18 -8.37
C SER A 30 -2.82 -1.80 -8.92
N LEU A 31 -1.89 -2.76 -8.93
CA LEU A 31 -0.56 -2.54 -9.48
C LEU A 31 -0.66 -2.36 -11.00
N LYS A 32 -0.05 -1.28 -11.50
CA LYS A 32 0.20 -1.13 -12.94
C LYS A 32 1.04 -2.31 -13.45
N PRO A 33 0.85 -2.76 -14.71
CA PRO A 33 1.50 -3.97 -15.22
C PRO A 33 3.03 -4.02 -15.03
N LYS A 34 3.73 -2.91 -15.30
CA LYS A 34 5.19 -2.83 -15.15
C LYS A 34 5.64 -2.91 -13.69
N ALA A 35 4.93 -2.25 -12.77
CA ALA A 35 5.17 -2.36 -11.33
C ALA A 35 4.91 -3.78 -10.83
N LYS A 36 3.82 -4.43 -11.27
CA LYS A 36 3.52 -5.83 -10.97
C LYS A 36 4.63 -6.76 -11.44
N GLN A 37 5.14 -6.57 -12.66
CA GLN A 37 6.28 -7.34 -13.18
C GLN A 37 7.53 -7.17 -12.31
N LEU A 38 7.84 -5.94 -11.89
CA LEU A 38 9.00 -5.67 -11.04
C LEU A 38 8.85 -6.31 -9.65
N VAL A 39 7.66 -6.23 -9.03
CA VAL A 39 7.34 -6.90 -7.76
C VAL A 39 7.55 -8.42 -7.86
N LEU A 40 7.03 -9.05 -8.92
CA LEU A 40 7.20 -10.49 -9.15
C LEU A 40 8.65 -10.87 -9.48
N LYS A 41 9.41 -9.99 -10.15
CA LYS A 41 10.84 -10.19 -10.36
C LYS A 41 11.60 -10.18 -9.04
N VAL A 42 11.29 -9.25 -8.14
CA VAL A 42 11.92 -9.21 -6.80
C VAL A 42 11.65 -10.48 -6.01
N ALA A 43 10.42 -10.99 -6.00
CA ALA A 43 10.11 -12.26 -5.33
C ALA A 43 11.00 -13.41 -5.85
N LYS A 44 11.19 -13.49 -7.17
CA LYS A 44 12.04 -14.52 -7.79
C LYS A 44 13.51 -14.41 -7.43
N LEU A 45 14.03 -13.21 -7.19
CA LEU A 45 15.42 -13.04 -6.72
C LEU A 45 15.65 -13.70 -5.36
N TYR A 46 14.60 -13.78 -4.56
CA TYR A 46 14.60 -14.46 -3.27
C TYR A 46 13.95 -15.84 -3.36
N ASN A 47 14.07 -16.49 -4.52
CA ASN A 47 13.60 -17.86 -4.80
C ASN A 47 12.10 -18.11 -4.59
N GLU A 48 11.26 -17.07 -4.50
CA GLU A 48 9.80 -17.22 -4.42
C GLU A 48 9.19 -17.06 -5.82
N SER A 49 8.50 -18.11 -6.27
CA SER A 49 7.94 -18.19 -7.63
C SER A 49 6.46 -17.82 -7.72
N ASN A 50 5.72 -17.95 -6.60
CA ASN A 50 4.29 -17.73 -6.50
C ASN A 50 3.93 -16.96 -5.21
N PRO A 51 4.42 -15.71 -5.05
CA PRO A 51 4.09 -14.90 -3.89
C PRO A 51 2.61 -14.47 -3.90
N GLU A 52 2.01 -14.38 -2.73
CA GLU A 52 0.69 -13.76 -2.54
C GLU A 52 0.87 -12.27 -2.20
N ILE A 53 0.15 -11.36 -2.87
CA ILE A 53 0.10 -9.96 -2.45
C ILE A 53 -0.88 -9.83 -1.28
N SER A 54 -0.38 -9.67 -0.06
CA SER A 54 -1.19 -9.54 1.16
C SER A 54 -1.59 -8.10 1.45
N TYR A 55 -0.81 -7.12 0.97
CA TYR A 55 -1.07 -5.70 1.17
C TYR A 55 -0.62 -4.89 -0.05
N LEU A 56 -1.41 -3.87 -0.38
CA LEU A 56 -1.11 -2.92 -1.44
C LEU A 56 -1.67 -1.55 -1.08
N ASN A 57 -0.81 -0.53 -1.09
CA ASN A 57 -1.21 0.86 -0.89
C ASN A 57 -0.46 1.79 -1.87
N GLU A 58 -1.17 2.74 -2.48
CA GLU A 58 -0.55 3.81 -3.27
C GLU A 58 -0.12 4.94 -2.33
N THR A 59 1.09 5.46 -2.52
CA THR A 59 1.69 6.52 -1.71
C THR A 59 2.67 7.33 -2.56
N GLU A 60 3.42 8.23 -1.93
CA GLU A 60 4.40 9.09 -2.59
C GLU A 60 5.70 9.15 -1.78
N THR A 61 6.84 9.37 -2.44
CA THR A 61 8.12 9.60 -1.76
C THR A 61 8.07 10.86 -0.89
N VAL A 62 8.71 10.83 0.28
CA VAL A 62 8.95 12.02 1.09
C VAL A 62 10.11 12.81 0.46
N GLY A 63 9.79 13.75 -0.42
CA GLY A 63 10.75 14.58 -1.13
C GLY A 63 10.03 15.61 -2.01
N PRO A 64 10.74 16.62 -2.53
CA PRO A 64 10.12 17.73 -3.26
C PRO A 64 9.38 17.29 -4.54
N GLU A 65 9.76 16.14 -5.10
CA GLU A 65 9.17 15.60 -6.33
C GLU A 65 7.91 14.76 -6.10
N HIS A 66 7.62 14.35 -4.86
CA HIS A 66 6.42 13.57 -4.50
C HIS A 66 6.13 12.41 -5.50
N ILE A 67 7.14 11.60 -5.79
CA ILE A 67 7.06 10.54 -6.79
C ILE A 67 6.09 9.46 -6.32
N LYS A 68 5.11 9.12 -7.16
CA LYS A 68 4.14 8.05 -6.87
C LYS A 68 4.80 6.68 -6.71
N MET A 69 4.38 5.95 -5.69
CA MET A 69 4.87 4.61 -5.35
C MET A 69 3.73 3.69 -4.91
N TYR A 70 4.01 2.39 -4.95
CA TYR A 70 3.23 1.38 -4.25
C TYR A 70 4.04 0.83 -3.09
N ARG A 71 3.41 0.73 -1.92
CA ARG A 71 3.87 -0.12 -0.82
C ARG A 71 3.16 -1.46 -0.96
N VAL A 72 3.93 -2.53 -1.10
CA VAL A 72 3.43 -3.88 -1.36
C VAL A 72 3.97 -4.82 -0.29
N GLU A 73 3.13 -5.69 0.24
CA GLU A 73 3.59 -6.83 1.04
C GLU A 73 3.33 -8.11 0.25
N LEU A 74 4.33 -8.97 0.22
CA LEU A 74 4.26 -10.29 -0.39
C LEU A 74 4.45 -11.35 0.68
N LYS A 75 3.55 -12.34 0.72
CA LYS A 75 3.69 -13.56 1.51
C LYS A 75 4.21 -14.70 0.65
N GLY A 76 5.04 -15.55 1.23
CA GLY A 76 5.70 -16.66 0.55
C GLY A 76 6.92 -17.15 1.34
N ASP A 77 7.63 -18.11 0.77
CA ASP A 77 8.84 -18.71 1.35
C ASP A 77 10.08 -18.09 0.69
N PHE A 78 10.46 -16.91 1.15
CA PHE A 78 11.59 -16.16 0.59
C PHE A 78 12.92 -16.64 1.18
N HIS A 79 13.91 -16.83 0.30
CA HIS A 79 15.25 -17.30 0.67
C HIS A 79 16.32 -16.33 0.17
N ASN A 80 17.25 -15.97 1.05
CA ASN A 80 18.46 -15.22 0.72
C ASN A 80 19.66 -15.89 1.39
N ASN A 81 20.39 -16.72 0.64
CA ASN A 81 21.44 -17.58 1.18
C ASN A 81 20.90 -18.46 2.33
N ASN A 82 21.40 -18.28 3.56
CA ASN A 82 20.97 -19.02 4.75
C ASN A 82 19.84 -18.32 5.53
N LEU A 83 19.31 -17.21 5.02
CA LEU A 83 18.22 -16.46 5.64
C LEU A 83 16.90 -16.84 4.99
N MET A 84 15.87 -17.02 5.82
CA MET A 84 14.50 -17.27 5.40
C MET A 84 13.61 -16.12 5.87
N ALA A 85 12.57 -15.83 5.10
CA ALA A 85 11.52 -14.89 5.45
C ALA A 85 10.16 -15.42 4.96
N THR A 86 9.11 -15.19 5.75
CA THR A 86 7.72 -15.59 5.44
C THR A 86 6.97 -14.52 4.67
N HIS A 87 7.48 -13.29 4.70
CA HIS A 87 6.99 -12.18 3.91
C HIS A 87 8.06 -11.12 3.69
N ILE A 88 7.86 -10.32 2.64
CA ILE A 88 8.67 -9.15 2.33
C ILE A 88 7.78 -7.92 2.10
N SER A 89 8.23 -6.76 2.57
CA SER A 89 7.65 -5.46 2.26
C SER A 89 8.50 -4.75 1.22
N LEU A 90 7.86 -4.21 0.19
CA LEU A 90 8.48 -3.55 -0.95
C LEU A 90 7.93 -2.15 -1.12
N SER A 91 8.80 -1.19 -1.41
CA SER A 91 8.41 0.11 -1.96
C SER A 91 8.84 0.18 -3.42
N VAL A 92 7.89 0.25 -4.34
CA VAL A 92 8.16 0.26 -5.80
C VAL A 92 7.59 1.52 -6.43
N TYR A 93 8.34 2.17 -7.33
CA TYR A 93 7.81 3.32 -8.07
C TYR A 93 6.60 2.90 -8.92
N ALA A 94 5.60 3.77 -9.01
CA ALA A 94 4.34 3.43 -9.68
C ALA A 94 4.52 3.17 -11.18
N ASP A 95 5.56 3.73 -11.80
CA ASP A 95 5.95 3.46 -13.18
C ASP A 95 6.70 2.13 -13.38
N GLY A 96 7.00 1.40 -12.30
CA GLY A 96 7.71 0.13 -12.30
C GLY A 96 9.17 0.23 -12.75
N THR A 97 9.82 1.39 -12.56
CA THR A 97 11.24 1.58 -12.92
C THR A 97 12.21 1.20 -11.83
N ARG A 98 11.81 1.27 -10.55
CA ARG A 98 12.72 1.08 -9.41
C ARG A 98 12.03 0.49 -8.19
N VAL A 99 12.77 -0.34 -7.45
CA VAL A 99 12.43 -0.74 -6.08
C VAL A 99 13.27 0.09 -5.12
N TRP A 100 12.59 0.90 -4.33
CA TRP A 100 13.22 1.84 -3.40
C TRP A 100 13.77 1.14 -2.17
N ALA A 101 12.98 0.24 -1.58
CA ALA A 101 13.30 -0.46 -0.35
C ALA A 101 12.67 -1.85 -0.32
N ILE A 102 13.37 -2.76 0.34
CA ILE A 102 12.96 -4.13 0.62
C ILE A 102 13.21 -4.38 2.10
N GLU A 103 12.24 -4.94 2.79
CA GLU A 103 12.36 -5.44 4.16
C GLU A 103 11.80 -6.86 4.20
N ALA A 104 12.52 -7.79 4.82
CA ALA A 104 12.11 -9.18 4.92
C ALA A 104 11.84 -9.52 6.38
N PHE A 105 10.88 -10.41 6.64
CA PHE A 105 10.42 -10.72 7.99
C PHE A 105 10.28 -12.22 8.19
N ASP A 106 10.68 -12.71 9.36
CA ASP A 106 10.49 -14.11 9.76
C ASP A 106 9.04 -14.40 10.15
N ASP A 107 8.78 -15.60 10.66
CA ASP A 107 7.46 -16.04 11.14
C ASP A 107 7.00 -15.34 12.44
N ASN A 108 7.90 -14.60 13.09
CA ASN A 108 7.65 -13.84 14.30
C ASN A 108 7.56 -12.32 14.03
N ASP A 109 7.38 -11.91 12.77
CA ASP A 109 7.38 -10.53 12.29
C ASP A 109 8.67 -9.76 12.65
N LYS A 110 9.78 -10.47 12.88
CA LYS A 110 11.07 -9.83 13.13
C LYS A 110 11.75 -9.53 11.81
N PRO A 111 12.27 -8.31 11.62
CA PRO A 111 12.96 -7.96 10.38
C PRO A 111 14.26 -8.76 10.27
N THR A 112 14.35 -9.57 9.22
CA THR A 112 15.58 -10.19 8.74
C THR A 112 16.25 -9.18 7.82
N ILE A 113 17.44 -8.69 8.18
CA ILE A 113 18.08 -7.54 7.51
C ILE A 113 18.47 -7.92 6.07
N TRP A 114 17.64 -7.59 5.09
CA TRP A 114 17.97 -7.61 3.66
C TRP A 114 17.95 -6.15 3.18
N LYS A 115 19.12 -5.50 3.05
CA LYS A 115 19.19 -4.12 2.56
C LYS A 115 19.84 -4.08 1.19
N GLU A 116 19.01 -4.02 0.15
CA GLU A 116 19.44 -3.54 -1.17
C GLU A 116 18.34 -2.64 -1.76
N THR A 117 18.72 -1.42 -2.14
CA THR A 117 17.98 -0.65 -3.15
C THR A 117 18.30 -1.28 -4.49
N ILE A 118 17.27 -1.62 -5.25
CA ILE A 118 17.44 -2.35 -6.50
C ILE A 118 16.95 -1.48 -7.66
N ASP A 119 17.88 -1.10 -8.54
CA ASP A 119 17.53 -0.41 -9.78
C ASP A 119 16.90 -1.38 -10.79
N GLY A 120 15.75 -1.03 -11.35
CA GLY A 120 15.06 -1.84 -12.35
C GLY A 120 15.83 -1.97 -13.66
N SER A 121 16.88 -1.16 -13.88
CA SER A 121 17.80 -1.28 -15.03
C SER A 121 18.83 -2.41 -14.89
N ASN A 122 19.06 -2.92 -13.67
CA ASN A 122 20.03 -3.99 -13.42
C ASN A 122 19.41 -5.40 -13.55
N PHE A 123 18.28 -5.52 -14.26
CA PHE A 123 17.55 -6.76 -14.55
C PHE A 123 17.19 -6.95 -16.02
#